data_AF-A0A941K8J1-F1
#
_entry.id   AF-A0A941K8J1-F1
#
_cell.length_a   1.000
_cell.length_b   1.000
_cell.length_c   1.000
_cell.angle_alpha   90.00
_cell.angle_beta   90.00
_cell.angle_gamma   90.00
#
_symmetry.space_group_name_H-M   'P 1'
#
loop_
_entity.id
_entity.type
_entity.pdbx_description
1 polymer ?
#
loop_
_entity_poly.entity_id
_entity_poly.type
_entity_poly.pdbx_seq_one_letter_code
_entity_poly.pdbx_strand_id
1 'polypeptide(L)'
;MTTYESIISLAQARLQPARIADRLGLSRETVYNYISRARREGHHIPHFGQRQTEPRVGRVVVSTKVLRRLQSEAGTRGITAGELATRLLEHVIQDDLVDAILDDEVANG
;
A
#
# COMPACT_ATOMS: atom_id res chain seq x y z
N MET A 1 26.84 -16.30 -2.30
CA MET A 1 25.58 -15.68 -2.73
C MET A 1 25.92 -14.42 -3.50
N THR A 2 25.56 -14.37 -4.78
CA THR A 2 25.88 -13.22 -5.64
C THR A 2 24.90 -12.07 -5.44
N THR A 3 25.27 -10.85 -5.85
CA THR A 3 24.36 -9.69 -5.83
C THR A 3 23.08 -9.97 -6.61
N TYR A 4 23.17 -10.74 -7.70
CA TYR A 4 22.03 -11.17 -8.51
C TYR A 4 21.07 -12.08 -7.74
N GLU A 5 21.58 -13.11 -7.08
CA GLU A 5 20.79 -14.04 -6.26
C GLU A 5 20.12 -13.33 -5.08
N SER A 6 20.81 -12.39 -4.44
CA SER A 6 20.27 -11.58 -3.35
C SER A 6 19.09 -10.72 -3.81
N ILE A 7 19.17 -10.11 -4.99
CA ILE A 7 18.06 -9.33 -5.55
C ILE A 7 16.86 -10.22 -5.85
N ILE A 8 17.07 -11.39 -6.46
CA ILE A 8 15.99 -12.33 -6.77
C ILE A 8 15.30 -12.78 -5.49
N SER A 9 16.06 -13.22 -4.48
CA SER A 9 15.50 -13.70 -3.22
C SER A 9 14.66 -12.62 -2.52
N LEU A 10 15.18 -11.38 -2.42
CA LEU A 10 14.45 -10.27 -1.83
C LEU A 10 13.21 -9.87 -2.64
N ALA A 11 13.29 -9.93 -3.97
CA ALA A 11 12.16 -9.62 -4.84
C ALA A 11 11.07 -10.71 -4.78
N GLN A 12 11.44 -11.98 -4.67
CA GLN A 12 10.51 -13.09 -4.43
C GLN A 12 9.81 -12.95 -3.08
N ALA A 13 10.54 -12.47 -2.06
CA ALA A 13 9.99 -12.11 -0.75
C ALA A 13 9.13 -10.83 -0.77
N ARG A 14 8.75 -10.32 -1.96
CA ARG A 14 7.91 -9.14 -2.18
C ARG A 14 8.49 -7.84 -1.62
N LEU A 15 9.80 -7.76 -1.38
CA LEU A 15 10.44 -6.50 -1.02
C LEU A 15 10.45 -5.55 -2.22
N GLN A 16 10.07 -4.29 -1.99
CA GLN A 16 9.99 -3.29 -3.06
C GLN A 16 11.39 -3.04 -3.68
N PRO A 17 11.50 -2.88 -5.02
CA PRO A 17 12.79 -2.67 -5.69
C PRO A 17 13.59 -1.47 -5.14
N ALA A 18 12.90 -0.41 -4.69
CA ALA A 18 13.55 0.72 -4.02
C ALA A 18 14.22 0.31 -2.70
N ARG A 19 13.54 -0.49 -1.88
CA ARG A 19 14.09 -0.99 -0.61
C ARG A 19 15.21 -2.00 -0.83
N ILE A 20 15.15 -2.80 -1.90
CA ILE A 20 16.23 -3.69 -2.32
C ILE A 20 17.47 -2.87 -2.70
N ALA A 21 17.29 -1.80 -3.48
CA ALA A 21 18.36 -0.89 -3.87
C ALA A 21 19.04 -0.26 -2.65
N ASP A 22 18.26 0.31 -1.73
CA ASP A 22 18.77 0.91 -0.50
C ASP A 22 19.54 -0.11 0.36
N ARG A 23 18.98 -1.33 0.49
CA ARG A 23 19.57 -2.40 1.33
C ARG A 23 20.88 -2.94 0.79
N LEU A 24 21.03 -2.99 -0.53
CA LEU A 24 22.21 -3.54 -1.19
C LEU A 24 23.20 -2.46 -1.65
N GLY A 25 22.90 -1.17 -1.42
CA GLY A 25 23.73 -0.06 -1.88
C GLY A 25 23.81 0.04 -3.41
N LEU A 26 22.74 -0.34 -4.11
CA LEU A 26 22.69 -0.37 -5.58
C LEU A 26 21.81 0.75 -6.12
N SER A 27 21.99 1.08 -7.39
CA SER A 27 21.04 1.95 -8.07
C SER A 27 19.71 1.22 -8.30
N ARG A 28 18.60 1.97 -8.27
CA ARG A 28 17.27 1.43 -8.57
C ARG A 28 17.22 0.82 -9.97
N GLU A 29 17.88 1.44 -10.93
CA GLU A 29 17.99 0.97 -12.31
C GLU A 29 18.63 -0.41 -12.39
N THR A 30 19.75 -0.62 -11.69
CA THR A 30 20.43 -1.92 -11.60
C THR A 30 19.50 -3.00 -11.06
N VAL A 31 18.73 -2.70 -10.01
CA VAL A 31 17.76 -3.63 -9.44
C VAL A 31 16.66 -3.97 -10.44
N TYR A 32 16.09 -2.99 -11.15
CA TYR A 32 15.08 -3.22 -12.18
C TYR A 32 15.61 -4.06 -13.35
N ASN A 33 16.85 -3.81 -13.79
CA ASN A 33 17.49 -4.58 -14.85
C ASN A 33 17.67 -6.04 -14.44
N TYR A 34 18.12 -6.31 -13.22
CA TYR A 34 18.25 -7.68 -12.71
C TYR A 34 16.90 -8.38 -12.51
N ILE A 35 15.87 -7.69 -12.02
CA ILE A 35 14.51 -8.26 -11.91
C ILE A 35 13.96 -8.59 -13.30
N SER A 36 14.14 -7.70 -14.28
CA SER A 36 13.69 -7.91 -15.66
C SER A 36 14.39 -9.11 -16.29
N ARG A 37 15.71 -9.21 -16.12
CA ARG A 37 16.51 -10.36 -16.55
C ARG A 37 16.03 -11.65 -15.89
N ALA A 38 15.85 -11.66 -14.57
CA ALA A 38 15.41 -12.85 -13.84
C ALA A 38 14.03 -13.35 -14.29
N ARG A 39 13.09 -12.45 -14.61
CA ARG A 39 11.80 -12.84 -15.19
C ARG A 39 11.96 -13.50 -16.57
N ARG A 40 12.86 -12.99 -17.42
CA ARG A 40 13.18 -13.60 -18.72
C ARG A 40 13.83 -14.97 -18.57
N GLU A 41 14.58 -15.18 -17.50
CA GLU A 41 15.21 -16.45 -17.15
C GLU A 41 14.24 -17.43 -16.45
N GLY A 42 12.96 -17.07 -16.26
CA GLY A 42 11.92 -17.95 -15.73
C GLY A 42 11.73 -17.85 -14.20
N HIS A 43 12.39 -16.92 -13.52
CA HIS A 43 12.14 -16.70 -12.10
C HIS A 43 10.76 -16.05 -11.88
N HIS A 44 9.96 -16.66 -11.00
CA HIS A 44 8.68 -16.12 -10.56
C HIS A 44 8.87 -14.92 -9.62
N ILE A 45 9.06 -13.73 -10.18
CA ILE A 45 9.16 -12.47 -9.43
C ILE A 45 7.89 -11.65 -9.68
N PRO A 46 7.14 -11.27 -8.64
CA PRO A 46 5.90 -10.52 -8.80
C PRO A 46 6.13 -9.18 -9.51
N HIS A 47 5.15 -8.72 -10.28
CA HIS A 47 5.18 -7.38 -10.84
C HIS A 47 4.96 -6.35 -9.73
N PHE A 48 5.96 -5.51 -9.46
CA PHE A 48 5.90 -4.42 -8.47
C PHE A 48 5.07 -3.20 -8.94
N GLY A 49 4.17 -3.43 -9.89
CA GLY A 49 3.45 -2.39 -10.64
C GLY A 49 2.07 -2.03 -10.11
N GLN A 50 1.61 -2.64 -9.03
CA GLN A 50 0.36 -2.25 -8.40
C GLN A 50 0.58 -2.21 -6.90
N ARG A 51 0.28 -1.05 -6.28
CA ARG A 51 -0.32 -1.07 -4.95
C ARG A 51 -1.29 -2.24 -4.98
N GLN A 52 -1.17 -3.20 -4.06
CA GLN A 52 -2.24 -4.14 -3.79
C GLN A 52 -3.44 -3.27 -3.41
N THR A 53 -4.16 -2.81 -4.42
CA THR A 53 -5.40 -2.11 -4.26
C THR A 53 -6.33 -3.28 -4.30
N GLU A 54 -6.76 -3.72 -3.13
CA GLU A 54 -7.90 -4.62 -3.08
C GLU A 54 -8.95 -4.09 -4.07
N PRO A 55 -9.61 -4.96 -4.85
CA PRO A 55 -10.62 -4.53 -5.79
C PRO A 55 -11.57 -3.56 -5.07
N ARG A 56 -11.62 -2.31 -5.54
CA ARG A 56 -12.47 -1.28 -4.93
C ARG A 56 -13.92 -1.65 -5.21
N VAL A 57 -14.56 -2.31 -4.25
CA VAL A 57 -15.93 -2.83 -4.42
C VAL A 57 -17.01 -1.74 -4.24
N GLY A 58 -16.63 -0.55 -3.77
CA GLY A 58 -17.57 0.54 -3.52
C GLY A 58 -16.95 1.95 -3.64
N ARG A 59 -17.80 2.94 -3.92
CA ARG A 59 -17.46 4.37 -3.85
C ARG A 59 -18.17 4.97 -2.64
N VAL A 60 -17.40 5.56 -1.72
CA VAL A 60 -17.96 6.36 -0.62
C VAL A 60 -17.94 7.82 -1.05
N VAL A 61 -19.11 8.46 -1.05
CA VAL A 61 -19.23 9.90 -1.31
C VAL A 61 -19.25 10.63 0.03
N VAL A 62 -18.39 11.64 0.16
CA VAL A 62 -18.32 12.49 1.36
C VAL A 62 -18.56 13.94 0.98
N SER A 63 -18.99 14.76 1.94
CA SER A 63 -19.16 16.20 1.71
C SER A 63 -17.83 16.89 1.44
N THR A 64 -17.87 18.03 0.74
CA THR A 64 -16.69 18.87 0.45
C THR A 64 -15.93 19.27 1.71
N LYS A 65 -16.65 19.50 2.82
CA LYS A 65 -16.06 19.84 4.12
C LYS A 65 -15.19 18.71 4.67
N VAL A 66 -15.69 17.47 4.61
CA VAL A 66 -14.96 16.28 5.04
C VAL A 66 -13.74 16.05 4.15
N LEU A 67 -13.92 16.14 2.83
CA LEU A 67 -12.82 15.99 1.88
C LEU A 67 -11.69 16.99 2.14
N ARG A 68 -12.01 18.27 2.36
CA ARG A 68 -11.01 19.32 2.64
C ARG A 68 -10.20 19.01 3.91
N ARG A 69 -10.85 18.47 4.94
CA ARG A 69 -10.17 18.08 6.18
C ARG A 69 -9.23 16.90 5.94
N LEU A 70 -9.69 15.88 5.22
CA LEU A 70 -8.85 14.74 4.83
C LEU A 70 -7.65 15.16 3.99
N GLN A 71 -7.83 16.11 3.05
CA GLN A 71 -6.74 16.63 2.22
C GLN A 71 -5.67 17.35 3.06
N SER A 72 -6.09 18.17 4.04
CA SER A 72 -5.17 18.86 4.94
C SER A 72 -4.29 17.88 5.71
N GLU A 73 -4.91 16.86 6.33
CA GLU A 73 -4.20 15.85 7.13
C GLU A 73 -3.34 14.92 6.26
N ALA A 74 -3.83 14.57 5.07
CA ALA A 74 -3.10 13.71 4.14
C ALA A 74 -1.86 14.42 3.58
N GLY A 75 -1.96 15.73 3.33
CA GLY A 75 -0.84 16.57 2.91
C GLY A 75 0.31 16.53 3.91
N THR A 76 0.02 16.69 5.20
CA THR A 76 1.02 16.57 6.28
C THR A 76 1.73 15.21 6.30
N ARG A 77 1.02 14.16 5.87
CA ARG A 77 1.51 12.76 5.88
C ARG A 77 2.08 12.31 4.54
N GLY A 78 2.11 13.17 3.52
CA GLY A 78 2.60 12.83 2.18
C GLY A 78 1.80 11.74 1.46
N ILE A 79 0.51 11.57 1.81
CA ILE A 79 -0.39 10.58 1.21
C ILE A 79 -1.60 11.24 0.55
N THR A 80 -2.40 10.50 -0.21
CA THR A 80 -3.64 11.04 -0.80
C THR A 80 -4.77 11.04 0.22
N ALA A 81 -5.76 11.92 0.04
CA ALA A 81 -6.95 11.93 0.90
C ALA A 81 -7.70 10.58 0.89
N GLY A 82 -7.74 9.89 -0.25
CA GLY A 82 -8.33 8.55 -0.36
C GLY A 82 -7.54 7.47 0.38
N GLU A 83 -6.22 7.54 0.36
CA GLU A 83 -5.36 6.65 1.16
C GLU A 83 -5.59 6.88 2.65
N LEU A 84 -5.63 8.15 3.08
CA LEU A 84 -5.89 8.48 4.47
C LEU A 84 -7.28 7.99 4.91
N ALA A 85 -8.31 8.22 4.08
CA ALA A 85 -9.67 7.76 4.37
C ALA A 85 -9.74 6.23 4.50
N THR A 86 -9.05 5.50 3.62
CA THR A 86 -9.00 4.03 3.68
C THR A 86 -8.38 3.57 5.00
N ARG A 87 -7.23 4.12 5.38
CA ARG A 87 -6.55 3.76 6.64
C ARG A 87 -7.38 4.09 7.88
N LEU A 88 -8.09 5.22 7.86
CA LEU A 88 -8.98 5.60 8.95
C LEU A 88 -10.11 4.57 9.12
N LEU A 89 -10.75 4.18 8.01
CA LEU A 89 -11.81 3.18 8.05
C LEU A 89 -11.27 1.81 8.49
N GLU A 90 -10.10 1.40 7.98
CA GLU A 90 -9.44 0.15 8.41
C GLU A 90 -9.14 0.14 9.92
N HIS A 91 -8.62 1.24 10.48
CA HIS A 91 -8.37 1.32 11.93
C HIS A 91 -9.67 1.29 12.73
N VAL A 92 -10.72 1.98 12.28
CA VAL A 92 -12.02 1.96 12.94
C VAL A 92 -12.59 0.55 13.01
N ILE A 93 -12.45 -0.24 11.93
CA ILE A 93 -12.88 -1.65 11.93
C ILE A 93 -11.97 -2.52 12.81
N GLN A 94 -10.65 -2.36 12.71
CA GLN A 94 -9.68 -3.19 13.44
C GLN A 94 -9.74 -2.98 14.95
N ASP A 95 -9.98 -1.74 15.38
CA ASP A 95 -10.04 -1.36 16.78
C ASP A 95 -11.45 -1.53 17.37
N ASP A 96 -12.39 -2.13 16.62
CA ASP A 96 -13.78 -2.37 17.00
C ASP A 96 -14.51 -1.09 17.47
N LEU A 97 -14.13 0.05 16.89
CA LEU A 97 -14.65 1.38 17.25
C LEU A 97 -15.96 1.70 16.55
N VAL A 98 -16.49 0.79 15.73
CA VAL A 98 -17.71 1.01 14.94
C VAL A 98 -18.88 1.28 15.88
N ASP A 99 -19.11 0.39 16.84
CA ASP A 99 -20.24 0.51 17.77
C ASP A 99 -20.09 1.75 18.68
N ALA A 100 -18.86 2.07 19.08
CA ALA A 100 -18.55 3.24 19.90
C ALA A 100 -18.71 4.58 19.15
N ILE A 101 -18.55 4.58 17.82
CA ILE A 101 -18.75 5.76 16.98
C ILE A 101 -20.22 5.90 16.59
N LEU A 102 -20.90 4.78 16.39
CA LEU A 102 -22.26 4.80 15.92
C LEU A 102 -23.24 5.20 17.02
N ASP A 103 -23.07 4.78 18.29
CA ASP A 103 -23.91 5.12 19.47
C ASP A 103 -25.44 5.14 19.23
N ASP A 104 -25.87 4.62 18.09
CA ASP A 104 -27.23 4.43 17.66
C ASP A 104 -27.60 3.11 18.32
N GLU A 105 -28.18 3.19 19.52
CA GLU A 105 -29.01 2.11 20.04
C GLU A 105 -29.87 1.63 18.87
N VAL A 106 -29.62 0.41 18.41
CA VAL A 106 -30.48 -0.23 17.42
C VAL A 106 -31.82 -0.40 18.12
N ALA A 107 -32.66 0.63 18.03
CA ALA A 107 -34.04 0.62 18.45
C ALA A 107 -34.76 -0.32 17.49
N ASN A 108 -34.62 -1.62 17.76
CA ASN A 108 -35.43 -2.66 17.17
C ASN A 108 -36.85 -2.46 17.69
N GLY A 109 -37.68 -1.79 16.88
CA GLY A 109 -39.14 -1.85 16.96
C GLY A 109 -39.68 -3.08 16.24
#